data_AF-A0A800JDN5-F1
#
_entry.id   AF-A0A800JDN5-F1
#
_cell.length_a   1.000
_cell.length_b   1.000
_cell.length_c   1.000
_cell.angle_alpha   90.00
_cell.angle_beta   90.00
_cell.angle_gamma   90.00
#
_symmetry.space_group_name_H-M   'P 1'
#
loop_
_entity.id
_entity.type
_entity.pdbx_description
1 polymer ?
#
loop_
_entity_poly.entity_id
_entity_poly.type
_entity_poly.pdbx_seq_one_letter_code
_entity_poly.pdbx_strand_id
1 'polypeptide(L)'
;MGAAAHFYYPQVAIRDARYKLIASPLRRANPPAQIYTDNSGVFFIAGTRKDEVAAASLLIQKAYATYHNPPPVELYDLQTDPYEFKNLANDPKLAAVQKRLHGRLREWQRDTGDPLADADALKRYTKEIDEAAALKPFLSYRRDKNFRWRYLDWMKPKP
;
A
#
# COMPACT_ATOMS: atom_id res chain seq x y z
N MET A 1 -2.04 1.15 -13.96
CA MET A 1 -1.41 2.16 -13.08
C MET A 1 -1.92 3.56 -13.48
N GLY A 2 -2.01 4.55 -12.59
CA GLY A 2 -2.21 5.97 -12.98
C GLY A 2 -3.62 6.60 -13.01
N ALA A 3 -4.73 5.93 -12.69
CA ALA A 3 -6.04 6.62 -12.69
C ALA A 3 -6.29 7.50 -11.43
N ALA A 4 -5.55 7.25 -10.36
CA ALA A 4 -5.81 7.85 -9.05
C ALA A 4 -4.53 8.16 -8.26
N ALA A 5 -3.76 9.15 -8.70
CA ALA A 5 -2.50 9.57 -8.07
C ALA A 5 -2.60 9.81 -6.55
N HIS A 6 -3.66 10.48 -6.10
CA HIS A 6 -3.96 10.70 -4.67
C HIS A 6 -4.16 9.43 -3.82
N PHE A 7 -4.46 8.27 -4.41
CA PHE A 7 -4.57 6.99 -3.70
C PHE A 7 -3.27 6.18 -3.73
N TYR A 8 -2.17 6.74 -4.24
CA TYR A 8 -0.96 5.96 -4.44
C TYR A 8 -0.24 5.65 -3.12
N TYR A 9 -0.33 4.37 -2.76
CA TYR A 9 0.45 3.74 -1.72
C TYR A 9 0.64 2.27 -2.10
N PRO A 10 1.75 1.90 -2.76
CA PRO A 10 1.94 0.54 -3.22
C PRO A 10 2.14 -0.36 -2.00
N GLN A 11 1.39 -1.46 -1.95
CA GLN A 11 1.64 -2.58 -1.06
C GLN A 11 1.58 -3.85 -1.89
N VAL A 12 2.46 -4.79 -1.59
CA VAL A 12 2.47 -6.10 -2.21
C VAL A 12 2.34 -7.16 -1.15
N ALA A 13 1.62 -8.24 -1.46
CA ALA A 13 1.35 -9.29 -0.49
C ALA A 13 1.57 -10.66 -1.12
N ILE A 14 2.02 -11.60 -0.29
CA ILE A 14 2.04 -13.02 -0.62
C ILE A 14 1.49 -13.82 0.56
N ARG A 15 0.85 -14.94 0.30
CA ARG A 15 0.36 -15.85 1.33
C ARG A 15 0.60 -17.29 0.95
N ASP A 16 0.68 -18.14 1.97
CA ASP A 16 0.50 -19.57 1.83
C ASP A 16 -0.81 -20.01 2.50
N ALA A 17 -0.94 -21.29 2.85
CA ALA A 17 -2.13 -21.84 3.47
C ALA A 17 -2.40 -21.30 4.89
N ARG A 18 -1.38 -20.75 5.57
CA ARG A 18 -1.48 -20.31 6.96
C ARG A 18 -1.05 -18.86 7.16
N TYR A 19 0.00 -18.40 6.49
CA TYR A 19 0.58 -17.09 6.76
C TYR A 19 0.43 -16.16 5.57
N LYS A 20 0.23 -14.86 5.84
CA LYS A 20 0.31 -13.78 4.86
C LYS A 20 1.39 -12.79 5.26
N LEU A 21 2.20 -12.38 4.29
CA LEU A 21 3.15 -11.29 4.41
C LEU A 21 2.71 -10.14 3.51
N ILE A 22 2.68 -8.93 4.06
CA ILE A 22 2.49 -7.68 3.32
C ILE A 22 3.79 -6.88 3.42
N ALA A 23 4.27 -6.34 2.30
CA ALA A 23 5.42 -5.47 2.26
C ALA A 23 5.00 -4.07 1.76
N SER A 24 5.35 -3.07 2.55
CA SER A 24 5.12 -1.65 2.26
C SER A 24 6.47 -1.01 1.94
N PRO A 25 6.80 -0.80 0.65
CA PRO A 25 8.10 -0.30 0.24
C PRO A 25 8.28 1.21 0.51
N LEU A 26 7.19 1.97 0.67
CA LEU A 26 7.27 3.40 1.00
C LEU A 26 7.25 3.64 2.52
N ARG A 27 8.04 4.63 2.98
CA ARG A 27 8.12 5.08 4.38
C ARG A 27 7.35 6.39 4.55
N ARG A 28 6.03 6.34 4.46
CA ARG A 28 5.13 7.48 4.65
C ARG A 28 3.76 7.03 5.16
N ALA A 29 2.96 7.97 5.64
CA ALA A 29 1.54 7.72 5.95
C ALA A 29 0.79 7.30 4.68
N ASN A 30 -0.22 6.46 4.83
CA ASN A 30 -1.03 5.91 3.75
C ASN A 30 -2.12 6.91 3.29
N PRO A 31 -2.00 7.55 2.11
CA PRO A 31 -3.00 8.53 1.66
C PRO A 31 -4.41 7.96 1.53
N PRO A 32 -4.64 6.74 1.00
CA PRO A 32 -5.91 6.04 1.12
C PRO A 32 -6.50 6.05 2.53
N ALA A 33 -5.73 5.67 3.55
CA ALA A 33 -6.25 5.63 4.92
C ALA A 33 -6.77 7.00 5.37
N GLN A 34 -6.02 8.06 5.08
CA GLN A 34 -6.47 9.42 5.39
C GLN A 34 -7.75 9.81 4.63
N ILE A 35 -7.83 9.51 3.33
CA ILE A 35 -9.00 9.84 2.51
C ILE A 35 -10.28 9.15 3.03
N TYR A 36 -10.20 7.87 3.38
CA TYR A 36 -11.32 7.11 3.95
C TYR A 36 -11.71 7.61 5.34
N THR A 37 -10.77 8.04 6.17
CA THR A 37 -11.09 8.56 7.50
C THR A 37 -11.67 9.98 7.47
N ASP A 38 -11.17 10.82 6.55
CA ASP A 38 -11.61 12.21 6.43
C ASP A 38 -12.83 12.36 5.49
N ASN A 39 -13.26 11.29 4.81
CA ASN A 39 -14.25 11.33 3.71
C ASN A 39 -13.95 12.44 2.67
N SER A 40 -12.66 12.73 2.45
CA SER A 40 -12.25 13.86 1.63
C SER A 40 -12.20 13.49 0.14
N GLY A 41 -12.97 14.19 -0.69
CA GLY A 41 -12.89 14.03 -2.15
C GLY A 41 -13.41 12.70 -2.70
N VAL A 42 -14.19 11.94 -1.92
CA VAL A 42 -14.92 10.75 -2.38
C VAL A 42 -16.34 11.12 -2.82
N PHE A 43 -16.79 10.54 -3.94
CA PHE A 43 -18.15 10.75 -4.47
C PHE A 43 -19.25 10.03 -3.66
N PHE A 44 -18.87 9.32 -2.59
CA PHE A 44 -19.73 8.56 -1.69
C PHE A 44 -19.11 8.56 -0.27
N ILE A 45 -19.92 8.38 0.77
CA ILE A 45 -19.40 8.15 2.13
C ILE A 45 -18.63 6.83 2.11
N ALA A 46 -17.34 6.87 2.41
CA ALA A 46 -16.46 5.73 2.31
C ALA A 46 -15.64 5.61 3.59
N GLY A 47 -15.76 4.48 4.29
CA GLY A 47 -14.94 4.18 5.47
C GLY A 47 -15.56 4.62 6.80
N THR A 48 -14.70 4.74 7.81
CA THR A 48 -15.04 4.99 9.21
C THR A 48 -14.52 6.36 9.63
N ARG A 49 -15.30 7.07 10.44
CA ARG A 49 -14.97 8.40 10.97
C ARG A 49 -14.01 8.32 12.17
N LYS A 50 -13.31 9.42 12.46
CA LYS A 50 -12.33 9.48 13.57
C LYS A 50 -12.95 9.17 14.93
N ASP A 51 -14.17 9.66 15.17
CA ASP A 51 -14.94 9.42 16.39
C ASP A 51 -15.36 7.95 16.51
N GLU A 52 -15.76 7.32 15.41
CA GLU A 52 -16.07 5.88 15.38
C GLU A 52 -14.84 5.02 15.69
N VAL A 53 -13.66 5.36 15.14
CA VAL A 53 -12.41 4.66 15.49
C VAL A 53 -12.07 4.88 16.97
N ALA A 54 -12.19 6.11 17.48
CA ALA A 54 -11.88 6.44 18.87
C ALA A 54 -12.80 5.74 19.88
N ALA A 55 -14.06 5.51 19.51
CA ALA A 55 -15.03 4.76 20.33
C ALA A 55 -14.86 3.23 20.23
N ALA A 56 -14.08 2.73 19.26
CA ALA A 56 -13.89 1.31 19.06
C ALA A 56 -12.91 0.70 20.08
N SER A 57 -12.83 -0.64 20.11
CA SER A 57 -11.89 -1.36 20.98
C SER A 57 -10.43 -1.03 20.64
N LEU A 58 -9.52 -1.22 21.60
CA LEU A 58 -8.08 -1.02 21.39
C LEU A 58 -7.52 -1.84 20.22
N LEU A 59 -8.09 -3.01 19.95
CA LEU A 59 -7.74 -3.85 18.81
C LEU A 59 -8.01 -3.12 17.49
N ILE A 60 -9.21 -2.53 17.35
CA ILE A 60 -9.61 -1.78 16.15
C ILE A 60 -8.81 -0.50 16.03
N GLN A 61 -8.62 0.24 17.13
CA GLN A 61 -7.77 1.44 17.13
C GLN A 61 -6.35 1.13 16.64
N LYS A 62 -5.76 0.02 17.09
CA LYS A 62 -4.44 -0.43 16.64
C LYS A 62 -4.45 -0.80 15.15
N ALA A 63 -5.47 -1.50 14.67
CA ALA A 63 -5.60 -1.86 13.26
C ALA A 63 -5.65 -0.61 12.36
N TYR A 64 -6.44 0.40 12.74
CA TYR A 64 -6.49 1.68 12.04
C TYR A 64 -5.16 2.45 12.12
N ALA A 65 -4.48 2.43 13.28
CA ALA A 65 -3.16 3.04 13.41
C ALA A 65 -2.13 2.40 12.45
N THR A 66 -2.16 1.08 12.32
CA THR A 66 -1.36 0.34 11.33
C THR A 66 -1.78 0.68 9.90
N TYR A 67 -3.08 0.76 9.59
CA TYR A 67 -3.56 1.15 8.27
C TYR A 67 -3.13 2.56 7.86
N HIS A 68 -3.12 3.52 8.80
CA HIS A 68 -2.62 4.89 8.57
C HIS A 68 -1.10 4.94 8.42
N ASN A 69 -0.37 4.13 9.20
CA ASN A 69 1.09 4.10 9.21
C ASN A 69 1.62 2.66 9.05
N PRO A 70 1.51 2.07 7.84
CA PRO A 70 1.92 0.70 7.63
C PRO A 70 3.43 0.52 7.89
N PRO A 71 3.83 -0.49 8.66
CA PRO A 71 5.25 -0.80 8.83
C PRO A 71 5.84 -1.37 7.53
N PRO A 72 7.18 -1.47 7.44
CA PRO A 72 7.87 -2.12 6.32
C PRO A 72 7.33 -3.48 5.92
N VAL A 73 7.02 -4.28 6.93
CA VAL A 73 6.61 -5.67 6.79
C VAL A 73 5.53 -5.92 7.82
N GLU A 74 4.50 -6.61 7.37
CA GLU A 74 3.43 -7.15 8.20
C GLU A 74 3.37 -8.66 7.96
N LEU A 75 3.20 -9.44 9.03
CA LEU A 75 3.07 -10.89 8.98
C LEU A 75 1.86 -11.31 9.81
N TYR A 76 0.96 -12.09 9.24
CA TYR A 76 -0.26 -12.55 9.90
C TYR A 76 -0.39 -14.06 9.82
N ASP A 77 -0.85 -14.68 10.91
CA ASP A 77 -1.26 -16.09 10.96
C ASP A 77 -2.77 -16.16 10.72
N LEU A 78 -3.17 -16.43 9.47
CA LEU A 78 -4.56 -16.43 9.02
C LEU A 78 -5.41 -17.54 9.65
N GLN A 79 -4.81 -18.56 10.28
CA GLN A 79 -5.57 -19.58 10.99
C GLN A 79 -6.05 -19.06 12.36
N THR A 80 -5.17 -18.35 13.07
CA THR A 80 -5.49 -17.82 14.41
C THR A 80 -6.01 -16.38 14.38
N ASP A 81 -5.75 -15.66 13.30
CA ASP A 81 -6.09 -14.25 13.08
C ASP A 81 -6.55 -14.05 11.63
N PRO A 82 -7.76 -14.55 11.27
CA PRO A 82 -8.27 -14.46 9.90
C PRO A 82 -8.56 -13.02 9.44
N TYR A 83 -8.59 -12.06 10.37
CA TYR A 83 -8.87 -10.65 10.09
C TYR A 83 -7.62 -9.76 10.15
N GLU A 84 -6.43 -10.34 10.30
CA GLU A 84 -5.14 -9.64 10.18
C GLU A 84 -4.98 -8.48 11.19
N PHE A 85 -5.46 -8.65 12.42
CA PHE A 85 -5.34 -7.62 13.47
C PHE A 85 -4.03 -7.68 14.27
N LYS A 86 -3.36 -8.84 14.29
CA LYS A 86 -2.13 -9.06 15.06
C LYS A 86 -0.94 -9.25 14.12
N ASN A 87 -0.24 -8.16 13.84
CA ASN A 87 1.02 -8.21 13.11
C ASN A 87 2.12 -8.90 13.95
N LEU A 88 2.69 -9.97 13.38
CA LEU A 88 3.71 -10.85 13.94
C LEU A 88 5.11 -10.63 13.36
N ALA A 89 5.32 -9.58 12.54
CA ALA A 89 6.58 -9.36 11.82
C ALA A 89 7.82 -9.18 12.72
N ASN A 90 7.62 -8.82 13.99
CA ASN A 90 8.68 -8.66 14.99
C ASN A 90 8.80 -9.87 15.93
N ASP A 91 8.05 -10.96 15.72
CA ASP A 91 8.16 -12.17 16.52
C ASP A 91 9.38 -13.00 16.07
N PRO A 92 10.43 -13.16 16.91
CA PRO A 92 11.62 -13.91 16.54
C PRO A 92 11.32 -15.39 16.25
N LYS A 93 10.26 -15.96 16.81
CA LYS A 93 9.84 -17.36 16.54
C LYS A 93 9.35 -17.55 15.11
N LEU A 94 8.90 -16.48 14.45
CA LEU A 94 8.38 -16.49 13.08
C LEU A 94 9.34 -15.91 12.05
N ALA A 95 10.59 -15.59 12.44
CA ALA A 95 11.61 -15.05 11.55
C ALA A 95 11.86 -15.95 10.32
N ALA A 96 11.85 -17.28 10.49
CA ALA A 96 11.99 -18.23 9.39
C ALA A 96 10.81 -18.17 8.41
N VAL A 97 9.58 -18.04 8.91
CA VAL A 97 8.37 -17.90 8.10
C VAL A 97 8.40 -16.59 7.30
N GLN A 98 8.73 -15.48 7.98
CA GLN A 98 8.87 -14.18 7.33
C GLN A 98 9.92 -14.22 6.22
N LYS A 99 11.10 -14.78 6.48
CA LYS A 99 12.18 -14.90 5.49
C LYS A 99 11.74 -15.72 4.28
N ARG A 100 11.07 -16.85 4.49
CA ARG A 100 10.55 -17.71 3.42
C ARG A 100 9.52 -16.98 2.55
N LEU A 101 8.52 -16.35 3.17
CA LEU A 101 7.49 -15.61 2.44
C LEU A 101 8.07 -14.40 1.71
N HIS A 102 8.99 -13.67 2.33
CA HIS A 102 9.65 -12.55 1.68
C HIS A 102 10.48 -13.00 0.47
N GLY A 103 11.17 -14.16 0.56
CA GLY A 103 11.84 -14.78 -0.58
C GLY A 103 10.86 -15.11 -1.71
N ARG A 104 9.73 -15.73 -1.37
CA ARG A 104 8.69 -16.09 -2.34
C ARG A 104 8.05 -14.85 -2.99
N LEU A 105 7.84 -13.78 -2.23
CA LEU A 105 7.36 -12.50 -2.75
C LEU A 105 8.34 -11.95 -3.80
N ARG A 106 9.63 -11.92 -3.49
CA ARG A 106 10.65 -11.44 -4.44
C ARG A 106 10.76 -12.32 -5.68
N GLU A 107 10.62 -13.64 -5.55
CA GLU A 107 10.53 -14.53 -6.71
C GLU A 107 9.33 -14.18 -7.58
N TRP A 108 8.15 -14.09 -6.97
CA TRP A 108 6.92 -13.77 -7.69
C TRP A 108 7.01 -12.41 -8.41
N GLN A 109 7.58 -11.38 -7.77
CA GLN A 109 7.82 -10.09 -8.40
C GLN A 109 8.75 -10.18 -9.62
N ARG A 110 9.78 -11.03 -9.59
CA ARG A 110 10.64 -11.27 -10.77
C ARG A 110 9.90 -12.06 -11.86
N ASP A 111 9.14 -13.07 -11.46
CA ASP A 111 8.40 -13.93 -12.37
C ASP A 111 7.35 -13.14 -13.15
N THR A 112 6.63 -12.24 -12.47
CA THR A 112 5.62 -11.36 -13.07
C THR A 112 6.19 -10.10 -13.70
N GLY A 113 7.48 -9.81 -13.51
CA GLY A 113 8.12 -8.60 -14.03
C GLY A 113 7.59 -7.33 -13.37
N ASP A 114 7.33 -7.36 -12.06
CA ASP A 114 6.87 -6.22 -11.28
C ASP A 114 7.89 -5.07 -11.37
N PRO A 115 7.57 -3.96 -12.07
CA PRO A 115 8.50 -2.87 -12.25
C PRO A 115 8.78 -2.12 -10.94
N LEU A 116 7.90 -2.23 -9.94
CA LEU A 116 8.07 -1.56 -8.64
C LEU A 116 8.91 -2.37 -7.66
N ALA A 117 9.37 -3.57 -8.05
CA ALA A 117 10.35 -4.34 -7.30
C ALA A 117 11.77 -3.76 -7.42
N ASP A 118 12.05 -3.03 -8.50
CA ASP A 118 13.28 -2.26 -8.66
C ASP A 118 13.19 -0.92 -7.90
N ALA A 119 14.22 -0.61 -7.12
CA ALA A 119 14.22 0.55 -6.23
C ALA A 119 14.24 1.89 -7.00
N ASP A 120 14.95 1.94 -8.12
CA ASP A 120 15.05 3.16 -8.93
C ASP A 120 13.76 3.42 -9.71
N ALA A 121 13.16 2.37 -10.26
CA ALA A 121 11.83 2.41 -10.87
C ALA A 121 10.75 2.81 -9.86
N LEU A 122 10.74 2.24 -8.65
CA LEU A 122 9.82 2.63 -7.59
C LEU A 122 9.99 4.11 -7.23
N LYS A 123 11.22 4.58 -7.06
CA LYS A 123 11.53 5.98 -6.74
C LYS A 123 11.05 6.91 -7.86
N ARG A 124 11.34 6.57 -9.11
CA ARG A 124 10.93 7.34 -10.28
C ARG A 124 9.40 7.40 -10.40
N TYR A 125 8.73 6.25 -10.33
CA TYR A 125 7.27 6.18 -10.37
C TYR A 125 6.64 6.99 -9.23
N THR A 126 7.13 6.81 -8.00
CA THR A 126 6.63 7.55 -6.83
C THR A 126 6.71 9.06 -7.02
N LYS A 127 7.86 9.57 -7.48
CA LYS A 127 8.04 10.98 -7.78
C LYS A 127 7.02 11.48 -8.82
N GLU A 128 6.84 10.74 -9.92
CA GLU A 128 5.90 11.12 -10.97
C GLU A 128 4.45 11.15 -10.49
N ILE A 129 4.06 10.19 -9.66
CA ILE A 129 2.71 10.16 -9.08
C ILE A 129 2.50 11.28 -8.08
N ASP A 130 3.48 11.54 -7.21
CA ASP A 130 3.39 12.61 -6.21
C ASP A 130 3.33 14.00 -6.86
N GLU A 131 4.11 14.24 -7.92
CA GLU A 131 4.01 15.47 -8.71
C GLU A 131 2.60 15.66 -9.30
N ALA A 132 2.03 14.61 -9.89
CA ALA A 132 0.67 14.67 -10.43
C ALA A 132 -0.39 14.89 -9.35
N ALA A 133 -0.23 14.29 -8.16
CA ALA A 133 -1.13 14.49 -7.02
C ALA A 133 -1.05 15.92 -6.44
N ALA A 134 0.12 16.56 -6.54
CA ALA A 134 0.36 17.91 -6.04
C ALA A 134 -0.17 19.03 -6.95
N LEU A 135 -0.45 18.73 -8.23
CA LEU A 135 -0.96 19.71 -9.19
C LEU A 135 -2.23 20.40 -8.68
N LYS A 136 -2.31 21.72 -8.95
CA LYS A 136 -3.42 22.58 -8.55
C LYS A 136 -4.23 23.03 -9.77
N PRO A 137 -5.56 23.18 -9.66
CA PRO A 137 -6.43 22.69 -8.58
C PRO A 137 -6.30 21.17 -8.36
N PHE A 138 -6.68 20.66 -7.18
CA PHE A 138 -6.47 19.24 -6.83
C PHE A 138 -6.95 18.30 -7.95
N LEU A 139 -6.09 17.37 -8.36
CA LEU A 139 -6.31 16.42 -9.47
C LEU A 139 -6.50 17.10 -10.85
N SER A 140 -5.94 18.28 -11.08
CA SER A 140 -6.07 19.01 -12.35
C SER A 140 -5.53 18.23 -13.56
N TYR A 141 -4.55 17.33 -13.37
CA TYR A 141 -4.06 16.45 -14.44
C TYR A 141 -5.15 15.65 -15.15
N ARG A 142 -6.28 15.37 -14.46
CA ARG A 142 -7.41 14.64 -15.05
C ARG A 142 -8.18 15.45 -16.09
N ARG A 143 -8.07 16.78 -16.03
CA ARG A 143 -8.77 17.73 -16.91
C ARG A 143 -7.86 18.27 -18.00
N ASP A 144 -6.55 18.10 -17.85
CA ASP A 144 -5.56 18.52 -18.83
C ASP A 144 -5.50 17.50 -19.99
N LYS A 145 -5.94 17.94 -21.18
CA LYS A 145 -5.93 17.12 -22.40
C LYS A 145 -4.52 16.80 -22.89
N ASN A 146 -3.52 17.58 -22.48
CA ASN A 146 -2.12 17.41 -22.84
C ASN A 146 -1.35 16.61 -21.78
N PHE A 147 -1.97 16.28 -20.65
CA PHE A 147 -1.32 15.53 -19.61
C PHE A 147 -1.02 14.11 -20.08
N ARG A 148 0.23 13.69 -19.89
CA ARG A 148 0.70 12.34 -20.17
C ARG A 148 1.53 11.83 -19.00
N TRP A 149 1.24 10.59 -18.59
CA TRP A 149 2.05 9.87 -17.62
C TRP A 149 3.44 9.57 -18.19
N ARG A 150 4.48 10.13 -17.55
CA ARG A 150 5.88 9.90 -17.95
C ARG A 150 6.32 8.45 -17.78
N TYR A 151 5.71 7.70 -16.86
CA TYR A 151 6.03 6.28 -16.66
C TYR A 151 5.79 5.43 -17.90
N LEU A 152 4.91 5.85 -18.80
CA LEU A 152 4.67 5.14 -20.05
C LEU A 152 5.90 5.11 -20.97
N ASP A 153 6.86 6.00 -20.79
CA ASP A 153 8.04 6.09 -21.65
C ASP A 153 9.18 5.17 -21.18
N TRP A 154 9.14 4.69 -19.93
CA TRP A 154 10.24 3.93 -19.33
C TRP A 154 9.80 2.65 -18.61
N MET A 155 8.57 2.58 -18.10
CA MET A 155 8.00 1.39 -17.47
C MET A 155 7.52 0.45 -18.56
N LYS A 156 8.44 -0.37 -19.08
CA LYS A 156 8.13 -1.34 -20.12
C LYS A 156 7.53 -2.60 -19.48
N PRO A 157 6.42 -3.15 -20.00
CA PRO A 157 5.97 -4.47 -19.59
C PRO A 157 7.04 -5.51 -19.94
N LYS A 158 7.12 -6.58 -19.14
CA LYS A 158 7.94 -7.74 -19.49
C LYS A 158 7.47 -8.26 -20.86
N PRO A 159 8.38 -8.51 -21.82
CA PRO A 159 8.01 -9.07 -23.13
C PRO A 159 7.38 -10.45 -22.98
#